data_AF-A0A9X8UU56-F1
#
_entry.id   AF-A0A9X8UU56-F1
#
_cell.length_a   1.000
_cell.length_b   1.000
_cell.length_c   1.000
_cell.angle_alpha   90.00
_cell.angle_beta   90.00
_cell.angle_gamma   90.00
#
_symmetry.space_group_name_H-M   'P 1'
#
loop_
_entity.id
_entity.type
_entity.pdbx_description
1 polymer ?
#
loop_
_entity_poly.entity_id
_entity_poly.type
_entity_poly.pdbx_seq_one_letter_code
_entity_poly.pdbx_strand_id
1 'polypeptide(L)'
;MGTLLQPTSSSTEGYLLIWDGWGGDSFPDRVLRTSHVVVPNREYYLCRVSLQDFVSGAIEDSWQTETGHTMPHPAFIWPSDQSWCITSDVDPHWAGIGAEKALIDPLLTEPRLDIVRVEPNQKVPFYH
;
A
#
# COMPACT_ATOMS: atom_id res chain seq x y z
N MET A 1 -16.20 5.47 12.50
CA MET A 1 -15.28 6.29 13.33
C MET A 1 -13.95 5.56 13.39
N GLY A 2 -13.04 5.90 12.47
CA GLY A 2 -11.78 5.20 12.22
C GLY A 2 -10.60 6.14 12.39
N THR A 3 -9.77 5.96 13.40
CA THR A 3 -8.40 6.50 13.46
C THR A 3 -7.60 5.70 14.49
N LEU A 4 -6.40 5.26 14.13
CA LEU A 4 -5.31 4.97 15.05
C LEU A 4 -4.04 5.60 14.44
N LEU A 5 -3.46 6.55 15.17
CA LEU A 5 -2.15 7.19 14.98
C LEU A 5 -1.63 7.41 16.42
N GLN A 6 -0.38 7.15 16.85
CA GLN A 6 0.94 6.97 16.19
C GLN A 6 1.83 5.99 16.98
N PRO A 7 3.03 5.60 16.48
CA PRO A 7 4.24 6.16 17.10
C PRO A 7 5.03 7.12 16.20
N THR A 8 5.32 8.29 16.77
CA THR A 8 5.90 9.49 16.18
C THR A 8 7.36 9.32 15.77
N SER A 9 7.60 8.93 14.52
CA SER A 9 8.76 9.35 13.72
C SER A 9 8.59 9.02 12.22
N SER A 10 7.35 8.87 11.74
CA SER A 10 7.12 8.44 10.36
C SER A 10 7.42 9.59 9.41
N SER A 11 8.35 9.36 8.49
CA SER A 11 8.53 10.23 7.33
C SER A 11 7.18 10.66 6.76
N THR A 12 7.03 11.95 6.45
CA THR A 12 5.84 12.48 5.76
C THR A 12 5.72 11.89 4.35
N GLU A 13 6.81 11.32 3.84
CA GLU A 13 6.89 10.72 2.53
C GLU A 13 6.90 9.19 2.60
N GLY A 14 6.28 8.59 1.61
CA GLY A 14 6.27 7.16 1.40
C GLY A 14 6.25 6.83 -0.08
N TYR A 15 6.17 5.53 -0.32
CA TYR A 15 6.19 4.94 -1.65
C TYR A 15 5.01 4.00 -1.81
N LEU A 16 4.47 3.99 -3.02
CA LEU A 16 3.43 3.08 -3.48
C LEU A 16 3.97 2.29 -4.66
N LEU A 17 3.70 0.99 -4.71
CA LEU A 17 3.78 0.21 -5.94
C LEU A 17 2.38 -0.06 -6.46
N ILE A 18 2.11 0.35 -7.69
CA ILE A 18 0.81 0.14 -8.34
C ILE A 18 1.03 -0.71 -9.57
N TRP A 19 0.26 -1.80 -9.70
CA TRP A 19 0.46 -2.80 -10.75
C TRP A 19 0.19 -2.20 -12.13
N ASP A 20 1.11 -2.35 -13.07
CA ASP A 20 0.97 -1.80 -14.42
C ASP A 20 -0.19 -2.43 -15.23
N GLY A 21 -0.66 -3.61 -14.82
CA GLY A 21 -1.75 -4.35 -15.45
C GLY A 21 -3.15 -3.74 -15.30
N TRP A 22 -3.30 -2.64 -14.54
CA TRP A 22 -4.55 -1.86 -14.49
C TRP A 22 -4.85 -1.09 -15.79
N GLY A 23 -3.91 -1.08 -16.74
CA GLY A 23 -4.05 -0.44 -18.05
C GLY A 23 -3.63 1.03 -18.04
N GLY A 24 -2.98 1.48 -19.12
CA GLY A 24 -2.29 2.78 -19.19
C GLY A 24 -3.19 3.99 -18.92
N ASP A 25 -4.45 3.95 -19.35
CA ASP A 25 -5.41 5.05 -19.16
C ASP A 25 -5.79 5.28 -17.68
N SER A 26 -5.57 4.28 -16.82
CA SER A 26 -5.80 4.38 -15.38
C SER A 26 -4.71 5.19 -14.65
N PHE A 27 -3.67 5.65 -15.34
CA PHE A 27 -2.50 6.29 -14.76
C PHE A 27 -2.28 7.71 -15.30
N PRO A 28 -1.95 8.68 -14.43
CA PRO A 28 -1.45 9.95 -14.88
C PRO A 28 -0.17 9.78 -15.67
N ASP A 29 0.00 10.65 -16.65
CA ASP A 29 1.16 10.75 -17.52
C ASP A 29 2.51 10.76 -16.76
N ARG A 30 2.55 11.39 -15.58
CA ARG A 30 3.73 11.40 -14.70
C ARG A 30 4.09 10.01 -14.14
N VAL A 31 3.10 9.16 -13.89
CA VAL A 31 3.29 7.81 -13.33
C VAL A 31 3.77 6.87 -14.41
N LEU A 32 3.22 6.97 -15.63
CA LEU A 32 3.67 6.19 -16.78
C LEU A 32 5.16 6.40 -17.14
N ARG A 33 5.76 7.49 -16.66
CA ARG A 33 7.18 7.85 -16.88
C ARG A 33 8.07 7.59 -15.67
N THR A 34 7.55 7.03 -14.59
CA THR A 34 8.33 6.73 -13.38
C THR A 34 9.15 5.45 -13.54
N SER A 35 10.04 5.19 -12.60
CA SER A 35 10.78 3.92 -12.52
C SER A 35 9.84 2.75 -12.23
N HIS A 36 10.15 1.60 -12.79
CA HIS A 36 9.42 0.37 -12.52
C HIS A 36 10.14 -0.51 -11.50
N VAL A 37 9.36 -1.26 -10.72
CA VAL A 37 9.85 -2.36 -9.90
C VAL A 37 9.33 -3.66 -10.49
N VAL A 38 10.25 -4.53 -10.90
CA VAL A 38 9.93 -5.84 -11.49
C VAL A 38 10.17 -6.93 -10.46
N VAL A 39 9.16 -7.75 -10.22
CA VAL A 39 9.23 -8.99 -9.44
C VAL A 39 8.74 -10.15 -10.30
N PRO A 40 8.91 -11.42 -9.89
CA PRO A 40 8.40 -12.53 -10.67
C PRO A 40 6.91 -12.37 -10.99
N ASN A 41 6.57 -12.37 -12.29
CA ASN A 41 5.21 -12.27 -12.83
C ASN A 41 4.49 -10.92 -12.65
N ARG A 42 5.13 -9.88 -12.08
CA ARG A 42 4.50 -8.58 -11.86
C ARG A 42 5.49 -7.42 -12.07
N GLU A 43 4.98 -6.34 -12.64
CA GLU A 43 5.71 -5.08 -12.80
C GLU A 43 4.87 -3.94 -12.23
N TYR A 44 5.51 -3.01 -11.53
CA TYR A 44 4.82 -1.96 -10.79
C TYR A 44 5.42 -0.60 -11.10
N TYR A 45 4.56 0.41 -11.23
CA TYR A 45 4.98 1.80 -11.18
C TYR A 45 5.33 2.20 -9.74
N LEU A 46 6.53 2.76 -9.56
CA LEU A 46 6.94 3.33 -8.28
C LEU A 46 6.47 4.79 -8.16
N CYS A 47 5.53 5.03 -7.23
CA CYS A 47 5.04 6.37 -6.93
C CYS A 47 5.60 6.84 -5.59
N ARG A 48 6.18 8.03 -5.54
CA ARG A 48 6.53 8.71 -4.28
C ARG A 48 5.40 9.67 -3.91
N VAL A 49 4.93 9.60 -2.68
CA VAL A 49 3.77 10.35 -2.21
C VAL A 49 4.00 10.94 -0.81
N SER A 50 3.25 11.98 -0.48
CA SER A 50 2.97 12.32 0.91
C SER A 50 2.02 11.28 1.49
N LEU A 51 2.41 10.57 2.54
CA LEU A 51 1.55 9.58 3.19
C LEU A 51 0.30 10.23 3.81
N GLN A 52 0.43 11.48 4.26
CA GLN A 52 -0.71 12.22 4.78
C GLN A 52 -1.73 12.51 3.68
N ASP A 53 -1.27 12.98 2.53
CA ASP A 53 -2.16 13.29 1.41
C ASP A 53 -2.83 12.02 0.89
N PHE A 54 -2.08 10.92 0.80
CA PHE A 54 -2.61 9.60 0.45
C PHE A 54 -3.69 9.12 1.43
N VAL A 55 -3.42 9.13 2.74
CA VAL A 55 -4.41 8.70 3.75
C VAL A 55 -5.64 9.60 3.78
N SER A 56 -5.49 10.89 3.46
CA SER A 56 -6.62 11.81 3.39
C SER A 56 -7.50 11.67 2.15
N GLY A 57 -7.06 10.93 1.12
CA GLY A 57 -7.75 10.80 -0.16
C GLY A 57 -7.37 11.87 -1.20
N ALA A 58 -6.51 12.83 -0.84
CA ALA A 58 -6.15 13.93 -1.72
C ALA A 58 -5.39 13.47 -2.98
N ILE A 59 -4.60 12.39 -2.86
CA ILE A 59 -3.89 11.81 -4.00
C ILE A 59 -4.89 11.15 -4.96
N GLU A 60 -5.84 10.39 -4.45
CA GLU A 60 -6.91 9.73 -5.20
C GLU A 60 -7.79 10.73 -5.93
N ASP A 61 -8.18 11.83 -5.27
CA ASP A 61 -8.97 12.91 -5.86
C ASP A 61 -8.22 13.59 -7.03
N SER A 62 -6.92 13.88 -6.84
CA SER A 62 -6.08 14.42 -7.91
C SER A 62 -5.95 13.43 -9.06
N TRP A 63 -5.79 12.15 -8.76
CA TRP A 63 -5.67 11.08 -9.75
C TRP A 63 -6.91 10.98 -10.63
N GLN A 64 -8.10 11.00 -10.01
CA GLN A 64 -9.37 10.96 -10.71
C GLN A 64 -9.61 12.22 -11.54
N THR A 65 -9.20 13.38 -11.04
CA THR A 65 -9.31 14.64 -11.78
C THR A 65 -8.46 14.62 -13.06
N GLU A 66 -7.28 14.02 -13.01
CA GLU A 66 -6.36 13.99 -14.15
C GLU A 66 -6.68 12.91 -15.18
N THR A 67 -7.08 11.72 -14.72
CA THR A 67 -7.29 10.55 -15.59
C THR A 67 -8.75 10.33 -15.95
N GLY A 68 -9.69 10.84 -15.14
CA GLY A 68 -11.09 10.45 -15.21
C GLY A 68 -11.39 9.06 -14.61
N HIS A 69 -10.38 8.37 -14.07
CA HIS A 69 -10.46 7.01 -13.53
C HIS A 69 -10.17 6.99 -12.02
N THR A 70 -10.79 6.06 -11.30
CA THR A 70 -10.42 5.80 -9.90
C THR A 70 -8.96 5.34 -9.83
N MET A 71 -8.21 5.89 -8.88
CA MET A 71 -6.83 5.48 -8.64
C MET A 71 -6.76 3.97 -8.36
N PRO A 72 -5.92 3.21 -9.09
CA PRO A 72 -5.77 1.80 -8.80
C PRO A 72 -5.18 1.54 -7.40
N HIS A 73 -5.63 0.48 -6.74
CA HIS A 73 -5.17 0.15 -5.39
C HIS A 73 -3.66 -0.20 -5.40
N PRO A 74 -2.86 0.40 -4.51
CA PRO A 74 -1.45 0.04 -4.36
C PRO A 74 -1.28 -1.40 -3.86
N ALA A 75 -0.37 -2.14 -4.49
CA ALA A 75 0.01 -3.47 -4.05
C ALA A 75 1.01 -3.46 -2.89
N PHE A 76 1.80 -2.39 -2.78
CA PHE A 76 2.73 -2.14 -1.67
C PHE A 76 2.67 -0.69 -1.24
N ILE A 77 2.77 -0.46 0.06
CA ILE A 77 2.82 0.86 0.69
C ILE A 77 3.88 0.81 1.79
N TRP A 78 4.82 1.75 1.80
CA TRP A 78 5.81 1.88 2.88
C TRP A 78 6.31 3.33 3.05
N PRO A 79 6.70 3.75 4.25
CA PRO A 79 7.31 5.06 4.50
C PRO A 79 8.76 5.07 4.01
N SER A 80 9.32 6.26 3.79
CA SER A 80 10.68 6.36 3.27
C SER A 80 11.76 5.83 4.21
N ASP A 81 11.47 5.72 5.51
CA ASP A 81 12.33 5.11 6.52
C ASP A 81 12.24 3.58 6.58
N GLN A 82 11.35 2.97 5.78
CA GLN A 82 11.13 1.52 5.68
C GLN A 82 10.74 0.85 7.01
N SER A 83 10.20 1.62 7.97
CA SER A 83 9.81 1.11 9.29
C SER A 83 8.66 0.11 9.28
N TRP A 84 7.83 0.14 8.23
CA TRP A 84 6.76 -0.84 7.98
C TRP A 84 6.47 -0.97 6.49
N CYS A 85 5.79 -2.03 6.10
CA CYS A 85 5.26 -2.22 4.74
C CYS A 85 3.91 -2.92 4.81
N ILE A 86 2.93 -2.39 4.07
CA ILE A 86 1.65 -3.04 3.83
C ILE A 86 1.68 -3.60 2.40
N THR A 87 1.21 -4.82 2.22
CA THR A 87 1.00 -5.43 0.91
C THR A 87 -0.42 -5.93 0.76
N SER A 88 -1.01 -5.72 -0.41
CA SER A 88 -2.32 -6.26 -0.79
C SER A 88 -2.23 -6.70 -2.24
N ASP A 89 -2.62 -7.93 -2.54
CA ASP A 89 -2.77 -8.37 -3.93
C ASP A 89 -4.27 -8.42 -4.28
N VAL A 90 -4.60 -8.54 -5.56
CA VAL A 90 -5.98 -8.54 -6.04
C VAL A 90 -6.72 -9.85 -5.72
N ASP A 91 -6.00 -10.96 -5.56
CA ASP A 91 -6.59 -12.29 -5.35
C ASP A 91 -6.92 -12.59 -3.87
N PRO A 92 -6.04 -12.29 -2.89
CA PRO A 92 -6.34 -12.58 -1.49
C PRO A 92 -7.30 -11.55 -0.88
N HIS A 93 -8.22 -12.02 -0.03
CA HIS A 93 -9.13 -11.19 0.77
C HIS A 93 -8.46 -10.55 2.00
N TRP A 94 -7.13 -10.67 2.13
CA TRP A 94 -6.35 -10.18 3.24
C TRP A 94 -5.19 -9.31 2.74
N ALA A 95 -4.72 -8.41 3.61
CA ALA A 95 -3.50 -7.64 3.39
C ALA A 95 -2.41 -8.09 4.38
N GLY A 96 -1.16 -8.13 3.93
CA GLY A 96 0.00 -8.39 4.77
C GLY A 96 0.57 -7.11 5.36
N ILE A 97 1.07 -7.18 6.60
CA ILE A 97 1.76 -6.07 7.26
C ILE A 97 3.09 -6.60 7.80
N GLY A 98 4.20 -6.04 7.32
CA GLY A 98 5.54 -6.28 7.85
C GLY A 98 6.03 -5.06 8.61
N ALA A 99 6.34 -5.20 9.89
CA ALA A 99 6.91 -4.12 10.70
C ALA A 99 7.64 -4.70 11.91
N GLU A 100 8.34 -3.84 12.66
CA GLU A 100 8.88 -4.24 13.96
C GLU A 100 7.78 -4.67 14.93
N LYS A 101 8.12 -5.58 15.86
CA LYS A 101 7.16 -6.11 16.84
C LYS A 101 6.44 -5.02 17.63
N ALA A 102 7.14 -3.94 18.00
CA ALA A 102 6.54 -2.82 18.73
C ALA A 102 5.43 -2.09 17.93
N LEU A 103 5.47 -2.12 16.60
CA LEU A 103 4.43 -1.58 15.72
C LEU A 103 3.29 -2.57 15.49
N ILE A 104 3.58 -3.88 15.44
CA ILE A 104 2.58 -4.93 15.21
C ILE A 104 1.76 -5.23 16.47
N ASP A 105 2.38 -5.25 17.65
CA ASP A 105 1.73 -5.66 18.90
C ASP A 105 0.44 -4.86 19.21
N PRO A 106 0.39 -3.53 19.02
CA PRO A 106 -0.85 -2.76 19.17
C PRO A 106 -1.95 -3.14 18.16
N LEU A 107 -1.57 -3.41 16.91
CA LEU A 107 -2.52 -3.75 15.85
C LEU A 107 -3.27 -5.04 16.15
N LEU A 108 -2.60 -6.02 16.74
CA LEU A 108 -3.22 -7.30 17.15
C LEU A 108 -4.24 -7.15 18.28
N THR A 109 -4.24 -6.01 18.96
CA THR A 109 -5.20 -5.69 20.02
C THR A 109 -6.28 -4.71 19.57
N GLU A 110 -6.24 -4.24 18.33
CA GLU A 110 -7.23 -3.30 17.78
C GLU A 110 -8.53 -4.06 17.42
N PRO A 111 -9.63 -3.85 18.16
CA PRO A 111 -10.86 -4.63 17.99
C PRO A 111 -11.56 -4.43 16.64
N ARG A 112 -11.21 -3.39 15.88
CA ARG A 112 -11.75 -3.14 14.54
C ARG A 112 -11.04 -3.93 13.44
N LEU A 113 -9.91 -4.56 13.74
CA LEU A 113 -9.09 -5.29 12.77
C LEU A 113 -9.00 -6.76 13.17
N ASP A 114 -9.24 -7.66 12.21
CA ASP A 114 -8.92 -9.08 12.38
C ASP A 114 -7.49 -9.30 11.89
N ILE A 115 -6.56 -9.38 12.84
CA ILE A 115 -5.12 -9.52 12.55
C ILE A 115 -4.61 -10.78 13.21
N VAL A 116 -3.94 -11.60 12.41
CA VAL A 116 -3.26 -12.80 12.86
C VAL A 116 -1.77 -12.66 12.59
N ARG A 117 -0.94 -13.23 13.47
CA ARG A 117 0.49 -13.38 13.18
C ARG A 117 0.67 -14.51 12.17
N VAL A 118 1.59 -14.29 11.24
CA VAL A 118 2.02 -15.28 10.25
C VAL A 118 3.54 -15.44 10.35
N GLU A 119 3.99 -16.68 10.35
CA GLU A 119 5.42 -16.99 10.24
C GLU A 119 5.87 -16.90 8.77
N PRO A 120 7.14 -16.57 8.48
CA PRO A 120 7.63 -16.35 7.10
C PRO A 120 7.35 -17.52 6.13
N ASN A 121 7.30 -18.75 6.63
CA ASN A 121 7.07 -19.96 5.84
C ASN A 121 5.66 -20.54 6.03
N GLN A 122 4.77 -19.83 6.72
CA GLN A 122 3.40 -20.27 6.93
C GLN A 122 2.62 -20.15 5.62
N LYS A 123 1.96 -21.24 5.24
CA LYS A 123 0.99 -21.18 4.15
C LYS A 123 -0.21 -20.35 4.61
N VAL A 124 -0.45 -19.25 3.91
CA VAL A 124 -1.63 -18.40 4.10
C VAL A 124 -2.76 -18.86 3.19
N PRO A 125 -4.03 -18.61 3.56
CA PRO A 125 -5.17 -18.96 2.71
C PRO A 125 -5.07 -18.29 1.34
N PHE A 126 -5.23 -19.11 0.29
CA PHE A 126 -5.34 -18.67 -1.10
C PHE A 126 -6.62 -19.28 -1.65
N TYR A 127 -7.48 -18.45 -2.24
CA TYR A 127 -8.74 -18.88 -2.82
C TYR A 127 -8.65 -18.68 -4.33
N HIS A 128 -8.96 -19.74 -5.09
CA HIS A 128 -8.98 -19.76 -6.55
C HIS A 128 -10.42 -19.72 -7.06
#